data_AF-A0A8H4T177-F1
#
_entry.id   AF-A0A8H4T177-F1
#
_cell.length_a   1.000
_cell.length_b   1.000
_cell.length_c   1.000
_cell.angle_alpha   90.00
_cell.angle_beta   90.00
_cell.angle_gamma   90.00
#
_symmetry.space_group_name_H-M   'P 1'
#
loop_
_entity.id
_entity.type
_entity.pdbx_description
1 polymer ?
#
loop_
_entity_poly.entity_id
_entity_poly.type
_entity_poly.pdbx_seq_one_letter_code
_entity_poly.pdbx_strand_id
1 'polypeptide(L)'
;MLMIFKYFMGDLESASFLVSVTSRFLFQLEAHVSPSSSAGYDKNNESHHIRDLFWVCYCIDKDLSHRTGQPPTINDHHCDLTLPLNYVQMQSSNILSSNPCSSRSSSTVPLYPWDIRLSVMKSKIYNDLHSISASRLSETEILRRIRHLDEELEAWRVTLPSDHRPTLSFLEQTPVDVHTNTQAIMLRLSYHHCVILLHQARCRVFQSNQPIDNLIDDGHRINFQILIDASRSILIYLEKALPVLAHECFWVIIFYPMTAISTIFSVALLDNRSDPGNERLTLLQGFTRLIRQIPIKRLTVAEISHLEFIEEVVEEMSRLGSLALSLD
;
A
#
# COMPACT_ATOMS: atom_id res chain seq x y z
N MET A 1 3.32 10.70 18.14
CA MET A 1 2.63 9.59 18.85
C MET A 1 1.12 9.63 18.65
N LEU A 2 0.41 10.73 18.95
CA LEU A 2 -1.05 10.80 18.76
C LEU A 2 -1.52 10.53 17.31
N MET A 3 -0.82 11.07 16.31
CA MET A 3 -1.09 10.80 14.90
C MET A 3 -1.04 9.30 14.56
N ILE A 4 -0.01 8.60 15.06
CA ILE A 4 0.14 7.15 14.87
C ILE A 4 -1.03 6.42 15.52
N PHE A 5 -1.36 6.77 16.76
CA PHE A 5 -2.50 6.18 17.45
C PHE A 5 -3.80 6.34 16.65
N LYS A 6 -4.10 7.56 16.17
CA LYS A 6 -5.29 7.82 15.34
C LYS A 6 -5.31 7.00 14.05
N TYR A 7 -4.16 6.93 13.37
CA TYR A 7 -4.00 6.11 12.17
C TYR A 7 -4.27 4.62 12.44
N PHE A 8 -3.71 4.06 13.51
CA PHE A 8 -3.90 2.64 13.86
C PHE A 8 -5.30 2.32 14.37
N MET A 9 -6.06 3.33 14.84
CA MET A 9 -7.46 3.20 15.22
C MET A 9 -8.44 3.40 14.04
N GLY A 10 -7.93 3.61 12.82
CA GLY A 10 -8.78 3.84 11.64
C GLY A 10 -9.39 5.25 11.55
N ASP A 11 -9.05 6.16 12.47
CA ASP A 11 -9.49 7.56 12.45
C ASP A 11 -8.60 8.38 11.50
N LEU A 12 -8.78 8.11 10.20
CA LEU A 12 -7.96 8.68 9.14
C LEU A 12 -8.11 10.20 9.03
N GLU A 13 -9.29 10.75 9.33
CA GLU A 13 -9.52 12.19 9.33
C GLU A 13 -8.69 12.90 10.41
N SER A 14 -8.72 12.39 11.65
CA SER A 14 -7.87 12.93 12.71
C SER A 14 -6.39 12.73 12.40
N ALA A 15 -6.01 11.58 11.83
CA ALA A 15 -4.64 11.31 11.43
C ALA A 15 -4.16 12.30 10.34
N SER A 16 -4.98 12.58 9.33
CA SER A 16 -4.71 13.58 8.29
C SER A 16 -4.59 14.99 8.86
N PHE A 17 -5.49 15.40 9.74
CA PHE A 17 -5.37 16.69 10.41
C PHE A 17 -4.05 16.80 11.20
N LEU A 18 -3.71 15.76 11.96
CA LEU A 18 -2.49 15.74 12.77
C LEU A 18 -1.22 15.69 11.93
N VAL A 19 -1.19 14.96 10.81
CA VAL A 19 -0.02 14.94 9.92
C VAL A 19 0.22 16.31 9.32
N SER A 20 -0.85 17.03 8.95
CA SER A 20 -0.72 18.37 8.40
C SER A 20 -0.13 19.37 9.41
N VAL A 21 -0.60 19.35 10.65
CA VAL A 21 -0.03 20.20 11.72
C VAL A 21 1.41 19.78 12.06
N THR A 22 1.66 18.48 12.19
CA THR A 22 2.99 17.93 12.53
C THR A 22 4.02 18.28 11.47
N SER A 23 3.65 18.26 10.18
CA SER A 23 4.56 18.62 9.09
C SER A 23 5.15 20.02 9.26
N ARG A 24 4.35 21.01 9.70
CA ARG A 24 4.81 22.39 9.92
C ARG A 24 5.86 22.48 11.02
N PHE A 25 5.68 21.73 12.10
CA PHE A 25 6.67 21.64 13.17
C PHE A 25 7.95 20.94 12.70
N LEU A 26 7.85 19.88 11.89
CA LEU A 26 9.01 19.22 11.32
C LEU A 26 9.85 20.15 10.44
N PHE A 27 9.21 21.00 9.64
CA PHE A 27 9.92 22.03 8.87
C PHE A 27 10.57 23.09 9.76
N GLN A 28 9.87 23.55 10.81
CA GLN A 28 10.41 24.51 11.78
C GLN A 28 11.63 23.97 12.54
N LEU A 29 11.65 22.67 12.81
CA LEU A 29 12.77 21.97 13.47
C LEU A 29 13.84 21.48 12.49
N GLU A 30 13.75 21.84 11.21
CA GLU A 30 14.68 21.41 10.15
C GLU A 30 14.81 19.88 9.99
N ALA A 31 13.80 19.13 10.43
CA ALA A 31 13.80 17.66 10.41
C ALA A 31 13.89 17.05 8.99
N HIS A 32 13.48 17.85 8.00
CA HIS A 32 13.51 17.52 6.59
C HIS A 32 14.93 17.52 6.00
N VAL A 33 15.93 18.04 6.70
CA VAL A 33 17.35 18.05 6.28
C VAL A 33 18.10 16.91 6.98
N SER A 34 19.01 16.24 6.27
CA SER A 34 19.85 15.21 6.90
C SER A 34 20.89 15.86 7.84
N PRO A 35 21.09 15.32 9.06
CA PRO A 35 22.10 15.85 9.99
C PRO A 35 23.50 15.83 9.37
N SER A 36 24.25 16.92 9.53
CA SER A 36 25.57 17.11 8.89
C SER A 36 26.73 16.33 9.55
N SER A 37 26.47 15.59 10.63
CA SER A 37 27.52 14.94 11.44
C SER A 37 28.08 13.69 10.76
N SER A 38 29.40 13.56 10.71
CA SER A 38 30.12 12.35 10.29
C SER A 38 30.19 11.26 11.36
N ALA A 39 29.70 11.55 12.58
CA ALA A 39 29.60 10.56 13.64
C ALA A 39 28.51 9.53 13.32
N GLY A 40 28.66 8.31 13.84
CA GLY A 40 27.63 7.28 13.71
C GLY A 40 26.29 7.74 14.28
N TYR A 41 25.20 7.09 13.83
CA TYR A 41 23.88 7.34 14.38
C TYR A 41 23.87 7.15 15.90
N ASP A 42 23.17 8.04 16.60
CA ASP A 42 22.96 8.01 18.04
C ASP A 42 21.54 8.50 18.35
N LYS A 43 20.71 7.62 18.89
CA LYS A 43 19.32 7.90 19.26
C LYS A 43 19.20 8.98 20.34
N ASN A 44 20.23 9.18 21.15
CA ASN A 44 20.22 10.22 22.19
C ASN A 44 20.59 11.60 21.62
N ASN A 45 21.09 11.67 20.39
CA ASN A 45 21.31 12.92 19.69
C ASN A 45 19.97 13.48 19.19
N GLU A 46 19.67 14.72 19.58
CA GLU A 46 18.43 15.40 19.24
C GLU A 46 18.20 15.49 17.72
N SER A 47 19.23 15.80 16.93
CA SER A 47 19.12 15.91 15.47
C SER A 47 18.79 14.57 14.81
N HIS A 48 19.34 13.46 15.30
CA HIS A 48 18.97 12.12 14.82
C HIS A 48 17.54 11.76 15.20
N HIS A 49 17.12 12.05 16.43
CA HIS A 49 15.76 11.78 16.88
C HIS A 49 14.73 12.59 16.07
N ILE A 50 14.98 13.88 15.83
CA ILE A 50 14.14 14.74 15.00
C ILE A 50 14.06 14.19 13.56
N ARG A 51 15.18 13.72 13.01
CA ARG A 51 15.24 13.10 11.69
C ARG A 51 14.42 11.80 11.61
N ASP A 52 14.42 10.98 12.67
CA ASP A 52 13.57 9.79 12.73
C ASP A 52 12.08 10.17 12.75
N LEU A 53 11.71 11.23 13.47
CA LEU A 53 10.33 11.73 13.49
C LEU A 53 9.89 12.21 12.10
N PHE A 54 10.79 12.84 11.34
CA PHE A 54 10.54 13.18 9.94
C PHE A 54 10.18 11.95 9.12
N TRP A 55 10.97 10.88 9.18
CA TRP A 55 10.70 9.66 8.41
C TRP A 55 9.42 8.95 8.81
N VAL A 56 9.10 8.90 10.11
CA VAL A 56 7.80 8.36 10.58
C VAL A 56 6.64 9.17 9.99
N CYS A 57 6.72 10.50 10.06
CA CYS A 57 5.68 11.39 9.55
C CYS A 57 5.58 11.34 8.02
N TYR A 58 6.71 11.27 7.32
CA TYR A 58 6.79 11.14 5.87
C TYR A 58 6.07 9.87 5.40
N CYS A 59 6.41 8.70 5.98
CA CYS A 59 5.76 7.45 5.60
C CYS A 59 4.24 7.48 5.83
N ILE A 60 3.80 8.06 6.95
CA ILE A 60 2.37 8.20 7.27
C ILE A 60 1.66 9.16 6.32
N ASP A 61 2.26 10.31 6.01
CA ASP A 61 1.69 11.29 5.06
C ASP A 61 1.46 10.66 3.69
N LYS A 62 2.47 9.96 3.15
CA LYS A 62 2.36 9.32 1.83
C LYS A 62 1.34 8.19 1.83
N ASP A 63 1.27 7.42 2.90
CA ASP A 63 0.29 6.34 3.00
C ASP A 63 -1.16 6.88 3.16
N LEU A 64 -1.35 7.88 4.03
CA LEU A 64 -2.65 8.55 4.21
C LEU A 64 -3.17 9.19 2.92
N SER A 65 -2.29 9.79 2.13
CA SER A 65 -2.66 10.42 0.84
C SER A 65 -3.33 9.42 -0.10
N HIS A 66 -2.79 8.19 -0.18
CA HIS A 66 -3.39 7.13 -1.00
C HIS A 66 -4.64 6.52 -0.39
N ARG A 67 -4.73 6.47 0.95
CA ARG A 67 -5.93 5.96 1.65
C ARG A 67 -7.13 6.89 1.56
N THR A 68 -6.89 8.19 1.62
CA THR A 68 -7.94 9.23 1.70
C THR A 68 -8.20 9.90 0.35
N GLY A 69 -7.32 9.71 -0.63
CA GLY A 69 -7.34 10.44 -1.90
C GLY A 69 -6.93 11.91 -1.77
N GLN A 70 -6.53 12.36 -0.58
CA GLN A 70 -6.07 13.73 -0.35
C GLN A 70 -4.62 13.91 -0.80
N PRO A 71 -4.22 15.13 -1.21
CA PRO A 71 -2.82 15.41 -1.51
C PRO A 71 -1.90 15.26 -0.29
N PRO A 72 -0.65 14.78 -0.47
CA PRO A 72 0.34 14.74 0.60
C PRO A 72 0.67 16.13 1.10
N THR A 73 0.86 16.26 2.43
CA THR A 73 1.23 17.54 3.03
C THR A 73 2.72 17.83 2.85
N ILE A 74 3.57 16.79 2.89
CA ILE A 74 5.02 16.94 2.78
C ILE A 74 5.40 16.88 1.30
N ASN A 75 5.89 18.00 0.77
CA ASN A 75 6.40 18.06 -0.60
C ASN A 75 7.88 17.62 -0.65
N ASP A 76 8.18 16.63 -1.48
CA ASP A 76 9.51 16.05 -1.64
C ASP A 76 10.55 17.08 -2.10
N HIS A 77 10.15 18.10 -2.89
CA HIS A 77 11.06 19.16 -3.35
C HIS A 77 11.63 20.03 -2.23
N HIS A 78 11.06 19.94 -1.03
CA HIS A 78 11.52 20.67 0.15
C HIS A 78 12.19 19.74 1.18
N CYS A 79 12.50 18.50 0.81
CA CYS A 79 13.04 17.51 1.75
C CYS A 79 14.34 16.91 1.22
N ASP A 80 15.32 16.73 2.11
CA ASP A 80 16.40 15.79 1.90
C ASP A 80 15.87 14.38 2.13
N LEU A 81 15.81 13.56 1.08
CA LEU A 81 15.35 12.17 1.15
C LEU A 81 16.49 11.15 1.23
N THR A 82 17.69 11.59 1.61
CA THR A 82 18.84 10.70 1.85
C THR A 82 18.49 9.71 2.96
N LEU A 83 18.51 8.42 2.60
CA LEU A 83 18.20 7.32 3.52
C LEU A 83 19.21 7.28 4.68
N PRO A 84 18.79 6.81 5.87
CA PRO A 84 19.71 6.55 6.96
C PRO A 84 20.84 5.60 6.55
N LEU A 85 22.03 5.78 7.14
CA LEU A 85 23.16 4.89 6.91
C LEU A 85 22.78 3.44 7.21
N ASN A 86 23.16 2.52 6.31
CA ASN A 86 22.88 1.09 6.39
C ASN A 86 21.38 0.71 6.42
N TYR A 87 20.47 1.61 6.02
CA TYR A 87 19.03 1.38 6.11
C TYR A 87 18.58 0.10 5.40
N VAL A 88 19.09 -0.16 4.19
CA VAL A 88 18.72 -1.35 3.39
C VAL A 88 19.11 -2.64 4.11
N GLN A 89 20.31 -2.69 4.69
CA GLN A 89 20.78 -3.86 5.44
C GLN A 89 19.91 -4.08 6.69
N MET A 90 19.62 -3.01 7.45
CA MET A 90 18.78 -3.09 8.64
C MET A 90 17.34 -3.52 8.33
N GLN A 91 16.75 -3.00 7.25
CA GLN A 91 15.43 -3.39 6.79
C GLN A 91 15.40 -4.88 6.41
N SER A 92 16.41 -5.35 5.67
CA SER A 92 16.56 -6.77 5.32
C SER A 92 16.71 -7.66 6.56
N SER A 93 17.53 -7.28 7.53
CA SER A 93 17.66 -8.02 8.79
C SER A 93 16.36 -8.07 9.58
N ASN A 94 15.57 -6.99 9.56
CA ASN A 94 14.29 -6.96 10.26
C ASN A 94 13.24 -7.89 9.64
N ILE A 95 13.09 -7.86 8.31
CA ILE A 95 12.10 -8.72 7.65
C ILE A 95 12.46 -10.20 7.79
N LEU A 96 13.75 -10.54 7.90
CA LEU A 96 14.25 -11.89 8.16
C LEU A 96 14.15 -12.31 9.63
N SER A 97 13.95 -11.36 10.55
CA SER A 97 13.93 -11.66 11.98
C SER A 97 12.57 -12.18 12.45
N SER A 98 12.56 -13.37 13.04
CA SER A 98 11.37 -13.98 13.65
C SER A 98 10.99 -13.38 15.00
N ASN A 99 11.92 -12.66 15.65
CA ASN A 99 11.70 -11.97 16.92
C ASN A 99 11.79 -10.46 16.72
N PRO A 100 10.88 -9.65 17.32
CA PRO A 100 10.99 -8.21 17.34
C PRO A 100 12.19 -7.80 18.20
N CYS A 101 13.37 -7.81 17.56
CA CYS A 101 14.65 -7.25 17.95
C CYS A 101 15.29 -7.68 19.28
N SER A 102 16.35 -8.48 19.16
CA SER A 102 17.44 -8.56 20.13
C SER A 102 18.08 -7.18 20.34
N SER A 103 18.19 -6.74 21.61
CA SER A 103 18.77 -5.49 22.12
C SER A 103 19.26 -4.47 21.07
N ARG A 104 18.39 -3.52 20.68
CA ARG A 104 18.83 -2.36 19.88
C ARG A 104 19.69 -1.44 20.73
N SER A 105 20.95 -1.31 20.34
CA SER A 105 21.84 -0.26 20.85
C SER A 105 21.27 1.12 20.54
N SER A 106 21.65 2.14 21.32
CA SER A 106 21.36 3.54 20.97
C SER A 106 21.94 3.94 19.62
N SER A 107 22.91 3.18 19.09
CA SER A 107 23.52 3.37 17.77
C SER A 107 22.77 2.72 16.60
N THR A 108 21.60 2.12 16.82
CA THR A 108 20.79 1.50 15.75
C THR A 108 19.65 2.43 15.34
N VAL A 109 19.60 2.81 14.06
CA VAL A 109 18.48 3.57 13.46
C VAL A 109 17.18 2.81 13.72
N PRO A 110 16.08 3.49 14.11
CA PRO A 110 14.81 2.83 14.31
C PRO A 110 14.29 2.23 13.02
N LEU A 111 13.47 1.21 13.17
CA LEU A 111 12.61 0.79 12.07
C LEU A 111 11.38 1.68 12.04
N TYR A 112 11.01 2.04 10.82
CA TYR A 112 9.81 2.80 10.53
C TYR A 112 8.63 1.84 10.31
N PRO A 113 7.38 2.30 10.51
CA PRO A 113 6.24 1.41 10.35
C PRO A 113 6.04 0.94 8.89
N TRP A 114 6.65 1.61 7.92
CA TRP A 114 6.76 1.19 6.51
C TRP A 114 8.19 1.33 6.00
N ASP A 115 8.55 0.59 4.94
CA ASP A 115 9.80 0.81 4.22
C ASP A 115 9.79 2.24 3.62
N ILE A 116 10.78 3.06 3.99
CA ILE A 116 10.93 4.44 3.50
C ILE A 116 10.98 4.44 1.97
N ARG A 117 11.66 3.48 1.36
CA ARG A 117 11.84 3.42 -0.09
C ARG A 117 10.51 3.21 -0.82
N LEU A 118 9.61 2.40 -0.25
CA LEU A 118 8.25 2.27 -0.78
C LEU A 118 7.41 3.53 -0.53
N SER A 119 7.65 4.26 0.55
CA SER A 119 6.95 5.52 0.82
C SER A 119 7.36 6.61 -0.17
N VAL A 120 8.65 6.68 -0.50
CA VAL A 120 9.17 7.54 -1.58
C VAL A 120 8.57 7.11 -2.93
N MET A 121 8.52 5.81 -3.22
CA MET A 121 7.84 5.29 -4.42
C MET A 121 6.37 5.72 -4.49
N LYS A 122 5.62 5.59 -3.39
CA LYS A 122 4.23 6.07 -3.29
C LYS A 122 4.11 7.57 -3.55
N SER A 123 5.06 8.37 -3.08
CA SER A 123 5.10 9.81 -3.36
C SER A 123 5.28 10.10 -4.85
N LYS A 124 6.23 9.41 -5.51
CA LYS A 124 6.43 9.51 -6.97
C LYS A 124 5.18 9.10 -7.74
N ILE A 125 4.59 7.95 -7.40
CA ILE A 125 3.33 7.47 -8.00
C ILE A 125 2.23 8.52 -7.86
N TYR A 126 2.08 9.14 -6.69
CA TYR A 126 1.10 10.20 -6.49
C TYR A 126 1.38 11.40 -7.41
N ASN A 127 2.59 11.94 -7.39
CA ASN A 127 2.92 13.15 -8.14
C ASN A 127 2.84 12.94 -9.65
N ASP A 128 3.42 11.84 -10.14
CA ASP A 128 3.58 11.57 -11.55
C ASP A 128 2.33 11.04 -12.21
N LEU A 129 1.54 10.30 -11.44
CA LEU A 129 0.31 9.70 -11.93
C LEU A 129 -0.90 10.33 -11.26
N HIS A 130 -1.11 10.33 -9.95
CA HIS A 130 -2.41 10.67 -9.34
C HIS A 130 -2.69 12.15 -9.02
N SER A 131 -1.75 13.05 -9.25
CA SER A 131 -1.95 14.49 -9.03
C SER A 131 -2.90 15.12 -10.06
N ILE A 132 -3.44 16.29 -9.73
CA ILE A 132 -4.27 17.09 -10.63
C ILE A 132 -3.44 17.56 -11.85
N SER A 133 -2.14 17.76 -11.69
CA SER A 133 -1.26 18.05 -12.81
C SER A 133 -1.14 16.84 -13.74
N ALA A 134 -1.06 15.64 -13.17
CA ALA A 134 -0.96 14.41 -13.92
C ALA A 134 -2.27 14.00 -14.63
N SER A 135 -3.43 14.48 -14.18
CA SER A 135 -4.71 14.26 -14.88
C SER A 135 -4.80 14.96 -16.24
N ARG A 136 -3.88 15.89 -16.53
CA ARG A 136 -3.81 16.64 -17.80
C ARG A 136 -2.84 16.03 -18.82
N LEU A 137 -2.16 14.94 -18.46
CA LEU A 137 -1.19 14.27 -19.33
C LEU A 137 -1.90 13.45 -20.41
N SER A 138 -1.25 13.29 -21.55
CA SER A 138 -1.72 12.36 -22.58
C SER A 138 -1.57 10.91 -22.12
N GLU A 139 -2.34 10.00 -22.72
CA GLU A 139 -2.20 8.56 -22.44
C GLU A 139 -0.78 8.05 -22.67
N THR A 140 -0.13 8.50 -23.75
CA THR A 140 1.26 8.15 -24.07
C THR A 140 2.24 8.56 -22.98
N GLU A 141 2.03 9.71 -22.36
CA GLU A 141 2.86 10.24 -21.29
C GLU A 141 2.60 9.50 -19.96
N ILE A 142 1.34 9.14 -19.69
CA ILE A 142 0.99 8.26 -18.57
C ILE A 142 1.66 6.90 -18.72
N LEU A 143 1.57 6.26 -19.89
CA LEU A 143 2.23 4.97 -20.16
C LEU A 143 3.76 5.05 -20.00
N ARG A 144 4.37 6.14 -20.48
CA ARG A 144 5.82 6.38 -20.30
C ARG A 144 6.19 6.47 -18.82
N ARG A 145 5.40 7.17 -18.00
CA ARG A 145 5.61 7.29 -16.56
C ARG A 145 5.38 5.98 -15.81
N ILE A 146 4.33 5.23 -16.16
CA ILE A 146 4.07 3.89 -15.60
C ILE A 146 5.29 3.00 -15.83
N ARG A 147 5.78 2.88 -17.07
CA ARG A 147 6.96 2.06 -17.38
C ARG A 147 8.19 2.46 -16.57
N HIS A 148 8.45 3.76 -16.43
CA HIS A 148 9.59 4.24 -15.65
C HIS A 148 9.46 3.88 -14.16
N LEU A 149 8.27 4.03 -13.59
CA LEU A 149 8.02 3.69 -12.19
C LEU A 149 7.99 2.17 -11.94
N ASP A 150 7.56 1.37 -12.92
CA ASP A 150 7.68 -0.09 -12.89
C ASP A 150 9.15 -0.53 -12.81
N GLU A 151 10.03 0.07 -13.62
CA GLU A 151 11.47 -0.18 -13.59
C GLU A 151 12.06 0.18 -12.22
N GLU A 152 11.68 1.31 -11.64
CA GLU A 152 12.13 1.70 -10.30
C GLU A 152 11.59 0.77 -9.20
N LEU A 153 10.32 0.34 -9.30
CA LEU A 153 9.70 -0.57 -8.34
C LEU A 153 10.35 -1.95 -8.42
N GLU A 154 10.65 -2.43 -9.62
CA GLU A 154 11.40 -3.67 -9.86
C GLU A 154 12.83 -3.57 -9.30
N ALA A 155 13.51 -2.46 -9.55
CA ALA A 155 14.84 -2.20 -8.99
C ALA A 155 14.83 -2.23 -7.46
N TRP A 156 13.80 -1.67 -6.82
CA TRP A 156 13.60 -1.82 -5.38
C TRP A 156 13.33 -3.28 -4.98
N ARG A 157 12.44 -3.97 -5.70
CA ARG A 157 12.02 -5.35 -5.37
C ARG A 157 13.18 -6.32 -5.35
N VAL A 158 14.11 -6.21 -6.31
CA VAL A 158 15.29 -7.10 -6.38
C VAL A 158 16.32 -6.83 -5.27
N THR A 159 16.25 -5.70 -4.55
CA THR A 159 17.10 -5.47 -3.36
C THR A 159 16.71 -6.34 -2.17
N LEU A 160 15.51 -6.93 -2.19
CA LEU A 160 15.00 -7.73 -1.09
C LEU A 160 15.58 -9.16 -1.12
N PRO A 161 15.82 -9.78 0.05
CA PRO A 161 16.11 -11.21 0.17
C PRO A 161 15.11 -12.07 -0.61
N SER A 162 15.60 -13.13 -1.29
CA SER A 162 14.81 -13.99 -2.18
C SER A 162 13.52 -14.49 -1.54
N ASP A 163 13.60 -14.91 -0.29
CA ASP A 163 12.50 -15.61 0.39
C ASP A 163 11.36 -14.66 0.78
N HIS A 164 11.70 -13.37 0.94
CA HIS A 164 10.76 -12.32 1.36
C HIS A 164 10.34 -11.44 0.19
N ARG A 165 11.03 -11.52 -0.94
CA ARG A 165 10.76 -10.77 -2.16
C ARG A 165 9.34 -11.05 -2.67
N PRO A 166 8.49 -10.02 -2.84
CA PRO A 166 7.20 -10.17 -3.50
C PRO A 166 7.36 -10.73 -4.91
N THR A 167 6.48 -11.66 -5.29
CA THR A 167 6.37 -12.14 -6.67
C THR A 167 5.39 -11.24 -7.44
N LEU A 168 5.48 -11.24 -8.77
CA LEU A 168 4.55 -10.46 -9.61
C LEU A 168 3.12 -11.01 -9.51
N SER A 169 2.99 -12.32 -9.46
CA SER A 169 1.76 -13.04 -9.12
C SER A 169 2.06 -13.99 -7.96
N PHE A 170 1.27 -13.92 -6.90
CA PHE A 170 1.42 -14.80 -5.73
C PHE A 170 0.58 -16.06 -5.92
N LEU A 171 1.25 -17.21 -5.92
CA LEU A 171 0.61 -18.50 -6.16
C LEU A 171 0.07 -19.11 -4.86
N GLU A 172 -1.02 -19.87 -4.96
CA GLU A 172 -1.59 -20.63 -3.84
C GLU A 172 -0.59 -21.61 -3.22
N GLN A 173 0.43 -22.03 -3.96
CA GLN A 173 1.45 -22.96 -3.46
C GLN A 173 2.60 -22.27 -2.72
N THR A 174 2.69 -20.92 -2.74
CA THR A 174 3.77 -20.21 -2.07
C THR A 174 3.58 -20.28 -0.55
N PRO A 175 4.49 -20.91 0.22
CA PRO A 175 4.34 -21.02 1.66
C PRO A 175 4.49 -19.64 2.32
N VAL A 176 3.68 -19.37 3.35
CA VAL A 176 3.91 -18.27 4.29
C VAL A 176 4.55 -18.89 5.52
N ASP A 177 5.75 -18.45 5.87
CA ASP A 177 6.45 -18.95 7.05
C ASP A 177 5.68 -18.54 8.32
N VAL A 178 5.52 -19.48 9.25
CA VAL A 178 4.85 -19.28 10.54
C VAL A 178 5.56 -18.22 11.38
N HIS A 179 6.82 -17.93 11.07
CA HIS A 179 7.63 -16.91 11.72
C HIS A 179 7.71 -15.58 10.96
N THR A 180 6.88 -15.38 9.92
CA THR A 180 6.86 -14.14 9.15
C THR A 180 6.45 -12.97 10.04
N ASN A 181 7.35 -11.99 10.20
CA ASN A 181 7.08 -10.75 10.92
C ASN A 181 6.04 -9.88 10.17
N THR A 182 5.16 -9.20 10.92
CA THR A 182 4.19 -8.21 10.41
C THR A 182 4.79 -7.18 9.44
N GLN A 183 6.03 -6.74 9.63
CA GLN A 183 6.72 -5.84 8.69
C GLN A 183 6.94 -6.48 7.31
N ALA A 184 7.27 -7.77 7.25
CA ALA A 184 7.40 -8.48 5.98
C ALA A 184 6.04 -8.63 5.28
N ILE A 185 4.97 -8.88 6.06
CA ILE A 185 3.59 -8.94 5.56
C ILE A 185 3.19 -7.59 4.97
N MET A 186 3.35 -6.52 5.74
CA MET A 186 3.04 -5.14 5.33
C MET A 186 3.83 -4.72 4.10
N LEU A 187 5.10 -5.10 4.00
CA LEU A 187 5.95 -4.80 2.85
C LEU A 187 5.40 -5.46 1.57
N ARG A 188 4.99 -6.74 1.63
CA ARG A 188 4.44 -7.44 0.48
C ARG A 188 3.07 -6.88 0.07
N LEU A 189 2.19 -6.61 1.03
CA LEU A 189 0.91 -5.96 0.77
C LEU A 189 1.10 -4.57 0.14
N SER A 190 2.05 -3.79 0.66
CA SER A 190 2.36 -2.47 0.12
C SER A 190 2.98 -2.52 -1.28
N TYR A 191 3.74 -3.56 -1.62
CA TYR A 191 4.24 -3.75 -2.98
C TYR A 191 3.10 -3.94 -3.99
N HIS A 192 2.19 -4.89 -3.74
CA HIS A 192 1.06 -5.12 -4.65
C HIS A 192 0.12 -3.91 -4.70
N HIS A 193 -0.01 -3.17 -3.60
CA HIS A 193 -0.72 -1.89 -3.62
C HIS A 193 -0.05 -0.86 -4.55
N CYS A 194 1.28 -0.74 -4.56
CA CYS A 194 1.97 0.12 -5.52
C CYS A 194 1.71 -0.31 -6.98
N VAL A 195 1.72 -1.62 -7.27
CA VAL A 195 1.37 -2.14 -8.60
C VAL A 195 -0.06 -1.73 -8.99
N ILE A 196 -1.01 -1.88 -8.06
CA ILE A 196 -2.39 -1.43 -8.28
C ILE A 196 -2.44 0.07 -8.59
N LEU A 197 -1.80 0.92 -7.77
CA LEU A 197 -1.79 2.36 -7.98
C LEU A 197 -1.17 2.77 -9.33
N LEU A 198 -0.10 2.11 -9.77
CA LEU A 198 0.54 2.36 -11.05
C LEU A 198 -0.43 2.10 -12.22
N HIS A 199 -1.02 0.91 -12.24
CA HIS A 199 -1.86 0.47 -13.36
C HIS A 199 -3.28 1.04 -13.34
N GLN A 200 -3.78 1.46 -12.17
CA GLN A 200 -5.04 2.21 -12.05
C GLN A 200 -4.98 3.57 -12.75
N ALA A 201 -3.80 4.19 -12.85
CA ALA A 201 -3.66 5.47 -13.53
C ALA A 201 -4.05 5.41 -15.02
N ARG A 202 -3.86 4.25 -15.67
CA ARG A 202 -4.28 4.02 -17.05
C ARG A 202 -5.81 3.92 -17.20
N CYS A 203 -6.51 3.50 -16.16
CA CYS A 203 -7.97 3.34 -16.18
C CYS A 203 -8.74 4.68 -16.12
N ARG A 204 -8.05 5.82 -16.01
CA ARG A 204 -8.71 7.14 -15.93
C ARG A 204 -9.45 7.55 -17.17
N VAL A 205 -9.07 7.04 -18.34
CA VAL A 205 -9.78 7.31 -19.59
C VAL A 205 -11.26 6.94 -19.47
N PHE A 206 -11.58 5.91 -18.68
CA PHE A 206 -12.93 5.42 -18.41
C PHE A 206 -13.69 6.21 -17.33
N GLN A 207 -13.05 7.16 -16.65
CA GLN A 207 -13.72 8.07 -15.72
C GLN A 207 -14.31 9.30 -16.43
N SER A 208 -14.05 9.46 -17.73
CA SER A 208 -14.66 10.49 -18.56
C SER A 208 -16.04 10.03 -19.06
N ASN A 209 -16.97 10.97 -19.29
CA ASN A 209 -18.32 10.69 -19.81
C ASN A 209 -18.34 10.19 -21.28
N GLN A 210 -17.21 9.68 -21.80
CA GLN A 210 -17.14 9.14 -23.15
C GLN A 210 -17.70 7.72 -23.18
N PRO A 211 -18.42 7.33 -24.26
CA PRO A 211 -18.91 5.97 -24.40
C PRO A 211 -17.73 4.98 -24.39
N ILE A 212 -17.83 3.92 -23.59
CA ILE A 212 -16.80 2.89 -23.40
C ILE A 212 -16.58 2.07 -24.68
N ASP A 213 -17.58 2.02 -25.55
CA ASP A 213 -17.53 1.28 -26.82
C ASP A 213 -16.36 1.77 -27.70
N ASN A 214 -15.42 0.85 -27.94
CA ASN A 214 -14.16 1.01 -28.68
C ASN A 214 -12.96 1.64 -27.95
N LEU A 215 -13.05 1.89 -26.63
CA LEU A 215 -11.91 2.39 -25.83
C LEU A 215 -10.99 1.28 -25.29
N ILE A 216 -11.47 0.02 -25.23
CA ILE A 216 -10.71 -1.10 -24.66
C ILE A 216 -9.93 -1.82 -25.77
N ASP A 217 -8.63 -1.56 -25.82
CA ASP A 217 -7.67 -2.29 -26.65
C ASP A 217 -6.99 -3.46 -25.91
N ASP A 218 -6.15 -4.21 -26.62
CA ASP A 218 -5.38 -5.33 -26.05
C ASP A 218 -4.44 -4.88 -24.91
N GLY A 219 -3.89 -3.67 -25.00
CA GLY A 219 -3.07 -3.10 -23.94
C GLY A 219 -3.86 -2.86 -22.66
N HIS A 220 -5.12 -2.43 -22.76
CA HIS A 220 -6.02 -2.27 -21.62
C HIS A 220 -6.34 -3.62 -20.98
N ARG A 221 -6.58 -4.65 -21.80
CA ARG A 221 -6.79 -6.03 -21.29
C ARG A 221 -5.57 -6.54 -20.52
N ILE A 222 -4.35 -6.32 -21.03
CA ILE A 222 -3.11 -6.66 -20.31
C ILE A 222 -3.04 -5.88 -18.98
N ASN A 223 -3.36 -4.58 -18.98
CA ASN A 223 -3.38 -3.77 -17.77
C ASN A 223 -4.40 -4.27 -16.74
N PHE A 224 -5.59 -4.69 -17.19
CA PHE A 224 -6.60 -5.30 -16.34
C PHE A 224 -6.12 -6.60 -15.72
N GLN A 225 -5.41 -7.46 -16.47
CA GLN A 225 -4.82 -8.68 -15.91
C GLN A 225 -3.78 -8.37 -14.83
N ILE A 226 -2.93 -7.35 -15.01
CA ILE A 226 -1.97 -6.93 -13.97
C ILE A 226 -2.70 -6.47 -12.70
N LEU A 227 -3.78 -5.69 -12.84
CA LEU A 227 -4.60 -5.25 -11.71
C LEU A 227 -5.27 -6.42 -10.99
N ILE A 228 -5.79 -7.39 -11.73
CA ILE A 228 -6.40 -8.61 -11.16
C ILE A 228 -5.34 -9.45 -10.46
N ASP A 229 -4.17 -9.69 -11.08
CA ASP A 229 -3.08 -10.48 -10.51
C ASP A 229 -2.54 -9.88 -9.21
N ALA A 230 -2.35 -8.56 -9.17
CA ALA A 230 -1.92 -7.85 -7.96
C ALA A 230 -2.99 -7.92 -6.86
N SER A 231 -4.26 -7.76 -7.22
CA SER A 231 -5.40 -7.84 -6.30
C SER A 231 -5.56 -9.26 -5.74
N ARG A 232 -5.49 -10.29 -6.60
CA ARG A 232 -5.48 -11.70 -6.23
C ARG A 232 -4.33 -12.01 -5.27
N SER A 233 -3.15 -11.46 -5.55
CA SER A 233 -1.97 -11.66 -4.70
C SER A 233 -2.16 -11.09 -3.30
N ILE A 234 -2.80 -9.92 -3.16
CA ILE A 234 -3.16 -9.36 -1.85
C ILE A 234 -4.09 -10.30 -1.09
N LEU A 235 -5.17 -10.77 -1.73
CA LEU A 235 -6.20 -11.58 -1.08
C LEU A 235 -5.65 -12.93 -0.62
N ILE A 236 -4.97 -13.67 -1.50
CA ILE A 236 -4.41 -15.00 -1.19
C ILE A 236 -3.31 -14.88 -0.14
N TYR A 237 -2.43 -13.87 -0.25
CA TYR A 237 -1.36 -13.69 0.71
C TYR A 237 -1.89 -13.33 2.09
N LEU A 238 -2.89 -12.45 2.16
CA LEU A 238 -3.52 -12.07 3.41
C LEU A 238 -4.19 -13.27 4.08
N GLU A 239 -4.96 -14.08 3.35
CA GLU A 239 -5.62 -15.30 3.86
C GLU A 239 -4.60 -16.20 4.59
N LYS A 240 -3.42 -16.43 3.98
CA LYS A 240 -2.35 -17.23 4.57
C LYS A 240 -1.64 -16.55 5.74
N ALA A 241 -1.55 -15.22 5.73
CA ALA A 241 -0.84 -14.45 6.74
C ALA A 241 -1.71 -14.15 7.98
N LEU A 242 -3.03 -14.30 7.91
CA LEU A 242 -3.97 -14.05 9.03
C LEU A 242 -3.53 -14.68 10.37
N PRO A 243 -3.06 -15.96 10.43
CA PRO A 243 -2.73 -16.58 11.71
C PRO A 243 -1.56 -15.94 12.47
N VAL A 244 -0.62 -15.31 11.74
CA VAL A 244 0.61 -14.73 12.30
C VAL A 244 0.53 -13.20 12.41
N LEU A 245 -0.59 -12.62 11.98
CA LEU A 245 -0.77 -11.19 11.90
C LEU A 245 -1.01 -10.56 13.29
N ALA A 246 -0.37 -9.42 13.52
CA ALA A 246 -0.58 -8.61 14.72
C ALA A 246 -1.99 -8.00 14.70
N HIS A 247 -2.74 -8.21 15.78
CA HIS A 247 -4.16 -7.81 15.87
C HIS A 247 -4.30 -6.29 15.95
N GLU A 248 -3.28 -5.62 16.49
CA GLU A 248 -3.22 -4.16 16.63
C GLU A 248 -3.16 -3.42 15.28
N CYS A 249 -2.94 -4.14 14.17
CA CYS A 249 -2.82 -3.58 12.84
C CYS A 249 -4.12 -3.68 12.01
N PHE A 250 -5.25 -4.07 12.61
CA PHE A 250 -6.51 -4.34 11.89
C PHE A 250 -6.87 -3.24 10.87
N TRP A 251 -7.01 -1.99 11.31
CA TRP A 251 -7.41 -0.85 10.46
C TRP A 251 -6.40 -0.55 9.35
N VAL A 252 -5.12 -0.80 9.64
CA VAL A 252 -4.05 -0.63 8.66
C VAL A 252 -4.18 -1.69 7.56
N ILE A 253 -4.52 -2.91 7.94
CA ILE A 253 -4.47 -4.07 7.06
C ILE A 253 -5.73 -4.21 6.22
N ILE A 254 -6.91 -3.95 6.78
CA ILE A 254 -8.19 -4.10 6.09
C ILE A 254 -8.30 -3.21 4.84
N PHE A 255 -7.53 -2.13 4.79
CA PHE A 255 -7.40 -1.29 3.60
C PHE A 255 -6.89 -2.04 2.36
N TYR A 256 -5.92 -2.93 2.49
CA TYR A 256 -5.33 -3.62 1.34
C TYR A 256 -6.33 -4.51 0.58
N PRO A 257 -7.07 -5.43 1.24
CA PRO A 257 -8.05 -6.22 0.53
C PRO A 257 -9.24 -5.38 0.04
N MET A 258 -9.64 -4.31 0.75
CA MET A 258 -10.67 -3.40 0.24
C MET A 258 -10.27 -2.72 -1.08
N THR A 259 -9.01 -2.28 -1.18
CA THR A 259 -8.44 -1.75 -2.43
C THR A 259 -8.39 -2.82 -3.52
N ALA A 260 -8.01 -4.06 -3.19
CA ALA A 260 -7.97 -5.17 -4.14
C ALA A 260 -9.36 -5.49 -4.73
N ILE A 261 -10.39 -5.55 -3.89
CA ILE A 261 -11.77 -5.89 -4.31
C ILE A 261 -12.40 -4.75 -5.09
N SER A 262 -12.19 -3.50 -4.64
CA SER A 262 -12.62 -2.31 -5.39
C SER A 262 -11.99 -2.29 -6.78
N THR A 263 -10.73 -2.71 -6.90
CA THR A 263 -10.03 -2.82 -8.18
C THR A 263 -10.62 -3.94 -9.04
N ILE A 264 -10.82 -5.14 -8.49
CA ILE A 264 -11.43 -6.27 -9.21
C ILE A 264 -12.83 -5.91 -9.71
N PHE A 265 -13.65 -5.31 -8.85
CA PHE A 265 -14.99 -4.87 -9.20
C PHE A 265 -14.97 -3.80 -10.30
N SER A 266 -14.10 -2.80 -10.18
CA SER A 266 -13.95 -1.77 -11.22
C SER A 266 -13.55 -2.39 -12.56
N VAL A 267 -12.63 -3.35 -12.58
CA VAL A 267 -12.24 -4.07 -13.80
C VAL A 267 -13.40 -4.91 -14.34
N ALA A 268 -14.18 -5.55 -13.47
CA ALA A 268 -15.35 -6.35 -13.86
C ALA A 268 -16.46 -5.50 -14.50
N LEU A 269 -16.58 -4.22 -14.11
CA LEU A 269 -17.50 -3.26 -14.75
C LEU A 269 -16.99 -2.69 -16.07
N LEU A 270 -15.66 -2.64 -16.24
CA LEU A 270 -15.04 -2.10 -17.46
C LEU A 270 -14.95 -3.15 -18.56
N ASP A 271 -14.60 -4.40 -18.23
CA ASP A 271 -14.36 -5.46 -19.20
C ASP A 271 -15.22 -6.70 -18.94
N ASN A 272 -16.51 -6.60 -19.27
CA ASN A 272 -17.50 -7.66 -19.01
C ASN A 272 -17.29 -8.90 -19.90
N ARG A 273 -16.53 -8.78 -21.00
CA ARG A 273 -16.43 -9.79 -22.06
C ARG A 273 -15.30 -10.81 -21.88
N SER A 274 -14.43 -10.63 -20.89
CA SER A 274 -13.25 -11.47 -20.68
C SER A 274 -13.11 -11.86 -19.21
N ASP A 275 -14.01 -12.73 -18.75
CA ASP A 275 -13.86 -13.45 -17.48
C ASP A 275 -13.86 -14.97 -17.71
N PRO A 276 -12.76 -15.56 -18.18
CA PRO A 276 -12.71 -17.00 -18.37
C PRO A 276 -12.97 -17.71 -17.03
N GLY A 277 -14.15 -18.34 -16.90
CA GLY A 277 -14.53 -19.11 -15.72
C GLY A 277 -15.07 -18.31 -14.53
N ASN A 278 -15.50 -17.05 -14.71
CA ASN A 278 -15.99 -16.18 -13.63
C ASN A 278 -14.97 -16.03 -12.49
N GLU A 279 -13.69 -15.93 -12.84
CA GLU A 279 -12.61 -15.84 -11.88
C GLU A 279 -12.76 -14.58 -11.02
N ARG A 280 -13.09 -13.43 -11.62
CA ARG A 280 -13.22 -12.18 -10.87
C ARG A 280 -14.36 -12.24 -9.86
N LEU A 281 -15.50 -12.84 -10.25
CA LEU A 281 -16.61 -13.08 -9.33
C LEU A 281 -16.20 -14.03 -8.20
N THR A 282 -15.42 -15.07 -8.50
CA THR A 282 -14.88 -16.01 -7.51
C THR A 282 -13.96 -15.29 -6.51
N LEU A 283 -13.14 -14.36 -6.98
CA LEU A 283 -12.27 -13.55 -6.10
C LEU A 283 -13.07 -12.60 -5.21
N LEU A 284 -14.10 -11.94 -5.74
CA LEU A 284 -14.99 -11.07 -4.95
C LEU A 284 -15.69 -11.87 -3.84
N GLN A 285 -16.28 -13.02 -4.18
CA GLN A 285 -16.94 -13.92 -3.22
C GLN A 285 -15.94 -14.56 -2.24
N GLY A 286 -14.72 -14.85 -2.70
CA GLY A 286 -13.64 -15.40 -1.88
C GLY A 286 -13.23 -14.46 -0.74
N PHE A 287 -13.40 -13.15 -0.89
CA PHE A 287 -13.10 -12.23 0.20
C PHE A 287 -14.09 -12.32 1.37
N THR A 288 -15.38 -12.56 1.11
CA THR A 288 -16.34 -12.80 2.19
C THR A 288 -15.90 -13.98 3.07
N ARG A 289 -15.31 -15.01 2.46
CA ARG A 289 -14.67 -16.11 3.19
C ARG A 289 -13.47 -15.64 4.01
N LEU A 290 -12.60 -14.79 3.45
CA LEU A 290 -11.46 -14.21 4.15
C LEU A 290 -11.88 -13.41 5.40
N ILE A 291 -12.90 -12.55 5.29
CA ILE A 291 -13.45 -11.77 6.41
C ILE A 291 -13.85 -12.71 7.55
N ARG A 292 -14.59 -13.78 7.24
CA ARG A 292 -15.07 -14.77 8.21
C ARG A 292 -13.95 -15.56 8.88
N GLN A 293 -12.75 -15.59 8.30
CA GLN A 293 -11.57 -16.23 8.91
C GLN A 293 -10.82 -15.31 9.88
N ILE A 294 -11.14 -14.00 9.91
CA ILE A 294 -10.47 -13.06 10.82
C ILE A 294 -10.84 -13.42 12.28
N PRO A 295 -9.86 -13.60 13.19
CA PRO A 295 -10.14 -14.06 14.55
C PRO A 295 -10.90 -13.02 15.40
N ILE A 296 -12.24 -13.11 15.41
CA ILE A 296 -13.16 -12.17 16.11
C ILE A 296 -12.81 -11.99 17.60
N LYS A 297 -12.33 -13.05 18.28
CA LYS A 297 -12.00 -13.01 19.72
C LYS A 297 -10.94 -11.97 20.10
N ARG A 298 -10.21 -11.43 19.13
CA ARG A 298 -9.15 -10.43 19.32
C ARG A 298 -9.53 -9.05 18.80
N LEU A 299 -10.77 -8.88 18.35
CA LEU A 299 -11.29 -7.63 17.81
C LEU A 299 -12.15 -6.88 18.82
N THR A 300 -12.11 -5.56 18.73
CA THR A 300 -13.01 -4.64 19.42
C THR A 300 -14.40 -4.63 18.78
N VAL A 301 -15.41 -4.13 19.50
CA VAL A 301 -16.78 -4.01 18.96
C VAL A 301 -16.82 -3.19 17.68
N ALA A 302 -16.04 -2.10 17.60
CA ALA A 302 -15.97 -1.25 16.41
C ALA A 302 -15.40 -2.01 15.20
N GLU A 303 -14.40 -2.86 15.40
CA GLU A 303 -13.80 -3.67 14.33
C GLU A 303 -14.76 -4.76 13.86
N ILE A 304 -15.51 -5.39 14.78
CA ILE A 304 -16.54 -6.38 14.42
C ILE A 304 -17.64 -5.74 13.58
N SER A 305 -18.21 -4.63 14.03
CA SER A 305 -19.24 -3.91 13.26
C SER A 305 -18.72 -3.43 11.91
N HIS A 306 -17.43 -3.09 11.81
CA HIS A 306 -16.83 -2.73 10.53
C HIS A 306 -16.69 -3.94 9.58
N LEU A 307 -16.36 -5.12 10.10
CA LEU A 307 -16.32 -6.34 9.29
C LEU A 307 -17.70 -6.72 8.75
N GLU A 308 -18.76 -6.57 9.55
CA GLU A 308 -20.15 -6.79 9.12
C GLU A 308 -20.51 -5.83 7.97
N PHE A 309 -20.20 -4.53 8.12
CA PHE A 309 -20.42 -3.55 7.05
C PHE A 309 -19.64 -3.89 5.77
N ILE A 310 -18.38 -4.30 5.89
CA ILE A 310 -17.57 -4.69 4.73
C ILE A 310 -18.18 -5.91 4.04
N GLU A 311 -18.66 -6.90 4.81
CA GLU A 311 -19.30 -8.09 4.27
C GLU A 311 -20.52 -7.74 3.39
N GLU A 312 -21.40 -6.85 3.87
CA GLU A 312 -22.55 -6.35 3.10
C GLU A 312 -22.11 -5.63 1.81
N VAL A 313 -21.08 -4.78 1.87
CA VAL A 313 -20.55 -4.07 0.70
C VAL A 313 -20.01 -5.05 -0.34
N VAL A 314 -19.27 -6.08 0.08
CA VAL A 314 -18.67 -7.07 -0.82
C VAL A 314 -19.73 -7.96 -1.46
N GLU A 315 -20.78 -8.33 -0.72
CA GLU A 315 -21.93 -9.05 -1.25
C GLU A 315 -22.64 -8.23 -2.33
N GLU A 316 -22.87 -6.93 -2.09
CA GLU A 316 -23.48 -6.04 -3.07
C GLU A 316 -22.60 -5.83 -4.30
N MET A 317 -21.28 -5.66 -4.13
CA MET A 317 -20.33 -5.60 -5.25
C MET A 317 -20.34 -6.89 -6.07
N SER A 318 -20.43 -8.06 -5.42
CA SER A 318 -20.53 -9.36 -6.09
C SER A 318 -21.84 -9.48 -6.88
N ARG A 319 -22.95 -8.99 -6.33
CA ARG A 319 -24.26 -8.97 -6.99
C ARG A 319 -24.28 -8.04 -8.21
N LEU A 320 -23.72 -6.84 -8.08
CA LEU A 320 -23.61 -5.90 -9.20
C LEU A 320 -22.65 -6.40 -10.28
N GLY A 321 -21.53 -7.00 -9.88
CA GLY A 321 -20.57 -7.62 -10.79
C GLY A 321 -21.18 -8.77 -11.59
N SER A 322 -21.97 -9.64 -10.96
CA SER A 322 -22.65 -10.73 -11.67
C SER A 322 -23.70 -10.23 -12.66
N LEU A 323 -24.44 -9.17 -12.32
CA LEU A 323 -25.39 -8.53 -13.23
C LEU A 323 -24.68 -7.95 -14.46
N ALA A 324 -23.55 -7.26 -14.26
CA ALA A 324 -22.77 -6.70 -15.36
C ALA A 324 -22.25 -7.77 -16.33
N LEU A 325 -21.88 -8.95 -15.81
CA LEU A 325 -21.45 -10.10 -16.61
C LEU A 325 -22.62 -10.84 -17.30
N SER A 326 -23.86 -10.63 -16.86
CA SER A 326 -25.06 -11.32 -17.37
C SER A 326 -25.87 -10.55 -18.41
N LEU A 327 -25.49 -9.30 -18.72
CA LEU A 327 -26.20 -8.42 -19.65
C LEU A 327 -25.84 -8.64 -21.14
N ASP A 328 -25.13 -9.73 -21.45
CA ASP A 328 -24.84 -10.22 -22.81
C ASP A 328 -25.53 -11.58 -23.03
#